data_AF-A0A397E0A0-F1
#
_entry.id   AF-A0A397E0A0-F1
#
_cell.length_a   1.000
_cell.length_b   1.000
_cell.length_c   1.000
_cell.angle_alpha   90.00
_cell.angle_beta   90.00
_cell.angle_gamma   90.00
#
_symmetry.space_group_name_H-M   'P 1'
#
loop_
_entity.id
_entity.type
_entity.pdbx_description
1 polymer ?
#
loop_
_entity_poly.entity_id
_entity_poly.type
_entity_poly.pdbx_seq_one_letter_code
_entity_poly.pdbx_strand_id
1 'polypeptide(L)'
;MGSSPPFQEPSTLSMFKAPKDKLLARPSTALAFPEVCGLIQAVWTRSADGHPTPHALQLHLVHALCPDGAYSFQDLVQEPFSILRCDPRVWRHGPLLQLLLSLLTTFRDVSSVHLRQLHADDALHPSTVDVNQFILVQDAIIVHALLNVIARLDAEDAYPQFRLLVKELPAMYDLLPSIPDLLSANDLAQLSFRCHLASALCREYPDAVSTAVAQTADKFLSTQVVEFLTAVLPALGAMAVAFCDIAEECVQLLMKLRVQINHQMTDTLNNNTAVSQLEGTVQRVFAQIVRSTHES
;
A
#
# COMPACT_ATOMS: atom_id res chain seq x y z
N MET A 1 -3.29 -44.08 -47.17
CA MET A 1 -3.05 -43.59 -45.80
C MET A 1 -2.83 -42.09 -45.89
N GLY A 2 -3.89 -41.30 -45.72
CA GLY A 2 -3.83 -39.84 -45.76
C GLY A 2 -4.17 -39.30 -44.37
N SER A 3 -3.18 -38.82 -43.65
CA SER A 3 -3.34 -38.16 -42.35
C SER A 3 -3.77 -36.72 -42.58
N SER A 4 -5.00 -36.39 -42.18
CA SER A 4 -5.48 -35.00 -42.12
C SER A 4 -4.71 -34.25 -41.02
N PRO A 5 -4.36 -32.96 -41.20
CA PRO A 5 -3.77 -32.18 -40.12
C PRO A 5 -4.82 -31.89 -39.04
N PRO A 6 -4.43 -31.75 -37.77
CA PRO A 6 -5.36 -31.41 -36.72
C PRO A 6 -5.87 -29.98 -36.91
N PHE A 7 -7.19 -29.80 -36.77
CA PHE A 7 -7.83 -28.51 -36.66
C PHE A 7 -7.18 -27.72 -35.50
N GLN A 8 -6.46 -26.65 -35.83
CA GLN A 8 -6.11 -25.62 -34.84
C GLN A 8 -7.36 -24.81 -34.56
N GLU A 9 -7.91 -24.95 -33.35
CA GLU A 9 -8.90 -24.01 -32.84
C GLU A 9 -8.31 -22.59 -32.85
N PRO A 10 -9.08 -21.57 -33.26
CA PRO A 10 -8.61 -20.20 -33.27
C PRO A 10 -8.29 -19.79 -31.83
N SER A 11 -7.02 -19.50 -31.57
CA SER A 11 -6.52 -18.98 -30.31
C SER A 11 -7.33 -17.76 -29.90
N THR A 12 -8.24 -17.92 -28.94
CA THR A 12 -8.92 -16.81 -28.30
C THR A 12 -7.85 -16.04 -27.52
N LEU A 13 -7.49 -14.89 -28.08
CA LEU A 13 -6.51 -13.98 -27.52
C LEU A 13 -7.14 -13.34 -26.26
N SER A 14 -7.04 -14.01 -25.11
CA SER A 14 -7.46 -13.44 -23.83
C SER A 14 -6.47 -12.34 -23.45
N MET A 15 -6.97 -11.12 -23.21
CA MET A 15 -6.18 -9.91 -22.90
C MET A 15 -5.41 -9.98 -21.56
N PHE A 16 -5.55 -11.09 -20.84
CA PHE A 16 -5.08 -11.26 -19.46
C PHE A 16 -4.33 -12.58 -19.23
N LYS A 17 -3.62 -13.14 -20.22
CA LYS A 17 -2.81 -14.33 -19.95
C LYS A 17 -1.55 -13.96 -19.16
N ALA A 18 -1.54 -14.17 -17.84
CA ALA A 18 -0.41 -13.85 -16.98
C ALA A 18 0.60 -15.02 -16.85
N PRO A 19 1.85 -14.76 -16.44
CA PRO A 19 2.88 -15.80 -16.28
C PRO A 19 2.72 -16.53 -14.94
N LYS A 20 2.94 -17.84 -14.97
CA LYS A 20 2.60 -18.84 -13.93
C LYS A 20 3.23 -18.68 -12.53
N ASP A 21 4.02 -17.64 -12.23
CA ASP A 21 4.63 -17.55 -10.89
C ASP A 21 5.17 -16.17 -10.46
N LYS A 22 4.46 -15.08 -10.80
CA LYS A 22 5.02 -13.74 -10.57
C LYS A 22 3.94 -12.72 -10.21
N LEU A 23 3.51 -12.71 -8.94
CA LEU A 23 2.68 -11.66 -8.32
C LEU A 23 3.10 -10.23 -8.72
N LEU A 24 4.37 -10.05 -9.09
CA LEU A 24 4.97 -8.77 -9.46
C LEU A 24 5.84 -8.81 -10.71
N ALA A 25 5.70 -9.83 -11.58
CA ALA A 25 6.33 -9.76 -12.90
C ALA A 25 6.04 -8.38 -13.47
N ARG A 26 7.06 -7.67 -13.95
CA ARG A 26 6.78 -6.62 -14.93
C ARG A 26 6.05 -7.33 -16.08
N PRO A 27 4.77 -7.01 -16.27
CA PRO A 27 3.97 -7.72 -17.25
C PRO A 27 4.59 -7.42 -18.61
N SER A 28 4.73 -8.43 -19.45
CA SER A 28 5.30 -8.28 -20.80
C SER A 28 4.45 -7.38 -21.70
N THR A 29 3.21 -7.11 -21.29
CA THR A 29 2.24 -6.27 -21.98
C THR A 29 1.69 -5.22 -21.04
N ALA A 30 1.58 -3.98 -21.51
CA ALA A 30 0.89 -2.90 -20.79
C ALA A 30 -0.63 -3.14 -20.78
N LEU A 31 -1.37 -2.33 -20.02
CA LEU A 31 -2.82 -2.24 -20.19
C LEU A 31 -3.14 -1.64 -21.55
N ALA A 32 -4.09 -2.23 -22.27
CA ALA A 32 -4.46 -1.76 -23.61
C ALA A 32 -5.16 -0.39 -23.60
N PHE A 33 -5.96 -0.12 -22.55
CA PHE A 33 -6.77 1.09 -22.40
C PHE A 33 -6.76 1.59 -20.94
N PRO A 34 -5.61 2.05 -20.41
CA PRO A 34 -5.47 2.47 -19.02
C PRO A 34 -6.42 3.61 -18.61
N GLU A 35 -6.82 4.46 -19.57
CA GLU A 35 -7.77 5.55 -19.39
C GLU A 35 -9.20 5.07 -19.09
N VAL A 36 -9.58 3.90 -19.62
CA VAL A 36 -10.93 3.33 -19.42
C VAL A 36 -11.08 2.76 -18.01
N CYS A 37 -9.99 2.30 -17.39
CA CYS A 37 -10.02 1.74 -16.04
C CYS A 37 -10.56 2.74 -14.99
N GLY A 38 -10.29 4.04 -15.15
CA GLY A 38 -10.86 5.09 -14.30
C GLY A 38 -12.38 5.21 -14.43
N LEU A 39 -12.91 5.09 -15.66
CA LEU A 39 -14.34 5.06 -15.89
C LEU A 39 -14.99 3.81 -15.27
N ILE A 40 -14.36 2.64 -15.43
CA ILE A 40 -14.84 1.38 -14.83
C ILE A 40 -14.92 1.51 -13.31
N GLN A 41 -13.85 2.03 -12.67
CA GLN A 41 -13.82 2.28 -11.24
C GLN A 41 -14.95 3.24 -10.81
N ALA A 42 -15.14 4.35 -11.53
CA ALA A 42 -16.19 5.31 -11.19
C ALA A 42 -17.62 4.75 -11.41
N VAL A 43 -17.82 3.89 -12.41
CA VAL A 43 -19.11 3.19 -12.60
C VAL A 43 -19.34 2.23 -11.43
N TRP A 44 -18.37 1.37 -11.12
CA TRP A 44 -18.43 0.41 -10.02
C TRP A 44 -18.82 1.07 -8.70
N THR A 45 -18.09 2.10 -8.28
CA THR A 45 -18.33 2.80 -7.00
C THR A 45 -19.72 3.43 -6.90
N ARG A 46 -20.38 3.73 -8.03
CA ARG A 46 -21.73 4.31 -8.04
C ARG A 46 -22.85 3.29 -8.18
N SER A 47 -22.56 2.10 -8.73
CA SER A 47 -23.60 1.14 -9.11
C SER A 47 -23.53 -0.21 -8.40
N ALA A 48 -22.40 -0.56 -7.78
CA ALA A 48 -22.20 -1.90 -7.19
C ALA A 48 -23.22 -2.20 -6.09
N ASP A 49 -23.44 -1.27 -5.15
CA ASP A 49 -24.32 -1.47 -4.00
C ASP A 49 -25.81 -1.60 -4.39
N GLY A 50 -26.22 -0.97 -5.50
CA GLY A 50 -27.59 -1.01 -6.01
C GLY A 50 -27.83 -2.11 -7.05
N HIS A 51 -26.84 -2.94 -7.35
CA HIS A 51 -26.97 -3.97 -8.38
C HIS A 51 -27.92 -5.08 -7.91
N PRO A 52 -28.83 -5.60 -8.77
CA PRO A 52 -29.77 -6.66 -8.37
C PRO A 52 -29.09 -7.97 -8.00
N THR A 53 -27.86 -8.20 -8.48
CA THR A 53 -27.06 -9.39 -8.19
C THR A 53 -25.63 -8.99 -7.78
N PRO A 54 -25.43 -8.44 -6.57
CA PRO A 54 -24.14 -7.85 -6.18
C PRO A 54 -23.03 -8.90 -6.08
N HIS A 55 -23.33 -10.09 -5.56
CA HIS A 55 -22.36 -11.19 -5.47
C HIS A 55 -21.89 -11.68 -6.84
N ALA A 56 -22.80 -11.78 -7.82
CA ALA A 56 -22.44 -12.18 -9.17
C ALA A 56 -21.57 -11.11 -9.84
N LEU A 57 -21.90 -9.84 -9.63
CA LEU A 57 -21.11 -8.71 -10.15
C LEU A 57 -19.69 -8.68 -9.53
N GLN A 58 -19.58 -8.88 -8.22
CA GLN A 58 -18.30 -9.03 -7.50
C GLN A 58 -17.46 -10.18 -8.05
N LEU A 59 -18.07 -11.35 -8.23
CA LEU A 59 -17.36 -12.52 -8.75
C LEU A 59 -16.86 -12.31 -10.19
N HIS A 60 -17.67 -11.70 -11.05
CA HIS A 60 -17.22 -11.35 -12.41
C HIS A 60 -16.06 -10.35 -12.39
N LEU A 61 -16.09 -9.35 -11.49
CA LEU A 61 -14.96 -8.43 -11.36
C LEU A 61 -13.70 -9.14 -10.84
N VAL A 62 -13.84 -10.05 -9.87
CA VAL A 62 -12.71 -10.88 -9.40
C VAL A 62 -12.12 -11.68 -10.56
N HIS A 63 -12.92 -12.35 -11.38
CA HIS A 63 -12.41 -13.09 -12.54
C HIS A 63 -11.76 -12.18 -13.60
N ALA A 64 -12.23 -10.94 -13.74
CA ALA A 64 -11.61 -9.97 -14.62
C ALA A 64 -10.23 -9.50 -14.12
N LEU A 65 -10.08 -9.32 -12.80
CA LEU A 65 -8.81 -8.91 -12.17
C LEU A 65 -7.85 -10.08 -11.95
N CYS A 66 -8.39 -11.29 -11.78
CA CYS A 66 -7.67 -12.53 -11.49
C CYS A 66 -7.97 -13.58 -12.57
N PRO A 67 -7.48 -13.37 -13.81
CA PRO A 67 -7.83 -14.18 -14.99
C PRO A 67 -7.44 -15.66 -14.87
N ASP A 68 -6.39 -15.96 -14.12
CA ASP A 68 -5.91 -17.32 -13.88
C ASP A 68 -6.57 -17.97 -12.65
N GLY A 69 -7.40 -17.21 -11.93
CA GLY A 69 -8.08 -17.64 -10.71
C GLY A 69 -9.47 -18.18 -10.99
N ALA A 70 -9.67 -19.48 -10.78
CA ALA A 70 -10.98 -20.11 -10.81
C ALA A 70 -11.62 -20.07 -9.42
N TYR A 71 -12.08 -18.88 -9.00
CA TYR A 71 -12.72 -18.70 -7.69
C TYR A 71 -14.23 -18.86 -7.77
N SER A 72 -14.81 -19.58 -6.80
CA SER A 72 -16.23 -19.46 -6.46
C SER A 72 -16.43 -18.38 -5.40
N PHE A 73 -17.67 -17.93 -5.20
CA PHE A 73 -17.97 -16.99 -4.11
C PHE A 73 -17.60 -17.59 -2.75
N GLN A 74 -17.84 -18.90 -2.55
CA GLN A 74 -17.53 -19.58 -1.29
C GLN A 74 -16.03 -19.63 -1.02
N ASP A 75 -15.20 -19.84 -2.05
CA ASP A 75 -13.74 -19.83 -1.91
C ASP A 75 -13.26 -18.47 -1.40
N LEU A 76 -13.86 -17.38 -1.89
CA LEU A 76 -13.51 -16.01 -1.49
C LEU A 76 -14.03 -15.63 -0.11
N VAL A 77 -15.12 -16.25 0.36
CA VAL A 77 -15.59 -16.10 1.74
C VAL A 77 -14.65 -16.84 2.71
N GLN A 78 -14.08 -17.97 2.30
CA GLN A 78 -13.14 -18.72 3.15
C GLN A 78 -11.73 -18.11 3.13
N GLU A 79 -11.26 -17.64 1.97
CA GLU A 79 -9.93 -17.07 1.77
C GLU A 79 -9.99 -15.75 0.97
N PRO A 80 -10.41 -14.63 1.58
CA PRO A 80 -10.53 -13.34 0.89
C PRO A 80 -9.22 -12.84 0.27
N PHE A 81 -8.09 -13.11 0.92
CA PHE A 81 -6.75 -12.73 0.46
C PHE A 81 -6.30 -13.44 -0.83
N SER A 82 -7.02 -14.46 -1.29
CA SER A 82 -6.72 -15.17 -2.53
C SER A 82 -6.74 -14.25 -3.76
N ILE A 83 -7.56 -13.19 -3.76
CA ILE A 83 -7.64 -12.21 -4.85
C ILE A 83 -6.38 -11.35 -4.99
N LEU A 84 -5.48 -11.35 -4.00
CA LEU A 84 -4.18 -10.68 -4.10
C LEU A 84 -3.29 -11.32 -5.18
N ARG A 85 -3.65 -12.51 -5.67
CA ARG A 85 -3.06 -13.18 -6.85
C ARG A 85 -3.58 -12.63 -8.19
N CYS A 86 -4.16 -11.44 -8.19
CA CYS A 86 -4.58 -10.70 -9.37
C CYS A 86 -3.45 -10.49 -10.40
N ASP A 87 -3.84 -10.06 -11.60
CA ASP A 87 -2.92 -9.65 -12.66
C ASP A 87 -1.91 -8.61 -12.12
N PRO A 88 -0.59 -8.81 -12.30
CA PRO A 88 0.45 -7.91 -11.78
C PRO A 88 0.32 -6.43 -12.21
N ARG A 89 -0.44 -6.13 -13.27
CA ARG A 89 -0.74 -4.76 -13.71
C ARG A 89 -1.64 -4.02 -12.74
N VAL A 90 -2.50 -4.72 -12.00
CA VAL A 90 -3.44 -4.14 -11.04
C VAL A 90 -2.68 -3.35 -9.98
N TRP A 91 -1.58 -3.91 -9.46
CA TRP A 91 -0.71 -3.28 -8.46
C TRP A 91 -0.05 -1.97 -8.89
N ARG A 92 -0.01 -1.68 -10.19
CA ARG A 92 0.62 -0.48 -10.76
C ARG A 92 -0.40 0.51 -11.31
N HIS A 93 -1.71 0.21 -11.22
CA HIS A 93 -2.76 1.04 -11.78
C HIS A 93 -3.79 1.39 -10.71
N GLY A 94 -3.76 2.65 -10.26
CA GLY A 94 -4.56 3.12 -9.11
C GLY A 94 -6.05 2.76 -9.17
N PRO A 95 -6.77 3.08 -10.27
CA PRO A 95 -8.17 2.67 -10.42
C PRO A 95 -8.44 1.17 -10.29
N LEU A 96 -7.58 0.31 -10.87
CA LEU A 96 -7.74 -1.14 -10.74
C LEU A 96 -7.40 -1.62 -9.32
N LEU A 97 -6.37 -1.05 -8.70
CA LEU A 97 -6.04 -1.36 -7.31
C LEU A 97 -7.18 -0.98 -6.38
N GLN A 98 -7.83 0.17 -6.59
CA GLN A 98 -8.98 0.58 -5.78
C GLN A 98 -10.16 -0.39 -5.90
N LEU A 99 -10.43 -0.89 -7.11
CA LEU A 99 -11.42 -1.95 -7.33
C LEU A 99 -11.05 -3.24 -6.58
N LEU A 100 -9.78 -3.65 -6.64
CA LEU A 100 -9.29 -4.83 -5.91
C LEU A 100 -9.44 -4.65 -4.39
N LEU A 101 -9.07 -3.49 -3.84
CA LEU A 101 -9.18 -3.20 -2.41
C LEU A 101 -10.64 -3.16 -1.95
N SER A 102 -11.54 -2.57 -2.75
CA SER A 102 -12.98 -2.58 -2.48
C SER A 102 -13.54 -4.01 -2.40
N LEU A 103 -13.13 -4.88 -3.33
CA LEU A 103 -13.49 -6.31 -3.28
C LEU A 103 -12.89 -7.00 -2.05
N LEU A 104 -11.62 -6.73 -1.74
CA LEU A 104 -10.93 -7.33 -0.60
C LEU A 104 -11.63 -7.01 0.72
N THR A 105 -11.96 -5.73 0.94
CA THR A 105 -12.71 -5.27 2.11
C THR A 105 -14.07 -5.97 2.18
N THR A 106 -14.79 -6.02 1.05
CA THR A 106 -16.10 -6.67 0.99
C THR A 106 -16.02 -8.16 1.35
N PHE A 107 -15.11 -8.92 0.73
CA PHE A 107 -14.96 -10.36 1.01
C PHE A 107 -14.43 -10.62 2.42
N ARG A 108 -13.55 -9.76 2.94
CA ARG A 108 -13.12 -9.82 4.34
C ARG A 108 -14.29 -9.64 5.30
N ASP A 109 -15.18 -8.68 5.03
CA ASP A 109 -16.35 -8.44 5.88
C ASP A 109 -17.33 -9.60 5.83
N VAL A 110 -17.63 -10.13 4.64
CA VAL A 110 -18.47 -11.32 4.47
C VAL A 110 -17.86 -12.55 5.16
N SER A 111 -16.54 -12.76 5.02
CA SER A 111 -15.79 -13.81 5.74
C SER A 111 -15.96 -13.67 7.26
N SER A 112 -15.82 -12.45 7.79
CA SER A 112 -15.96 -12.21 9.24
C SER A 112 -17.36 -12.53 9.76
N VAL A 113 -18.40 -12.28 8.96
CA VAL A 113 -19.78 -12.64 9.28
C VAL A 113 -19.96 -14.16 9.22
N HIS A 114 -19.42 -14.81 8.19
CA HIS A 114 -19.47 -16.25 8.02
C HIS A 114 -18.81 -17.00 9.19
N LEU A 115 -17.61 -16.59 9.60
CA LEU A 115 -16.89 -17.18 10.73
C LEU A 115 -17.68 -17.06 12.04
N ARG A 116 -18.33 -15.90 12.28
CA ARG A 116 -19.19 -15.70 13.46
C ARG A 116 -20.43 -16.60 13.43
N GLN A 117 -21.03 -16.79 12.25
CA GLN A 117 -22.19 -17.68 12.07
C GLN A 117 -21.82 -19.14 12.35
N LEU A 118 -20.71 -19.63 11.78
CA LEU A 118 -20.23 -21.00 12.02
C LEU A 118 -20.02 -21.28 13.52
N HIS A 119 -19.47 -20.31 14.26
CA HIS A 119 -19.27 -20.47 15.70
C HIS A 119 -20.58 -20.42 16.51
N ALA A 120 -21.56 -19.61 16.08
CA ALA A 120 -22.87 -19.57 16.72
C ALA A 120 -23.63 -20.91 16.56
N ASP A 121 -23.48 -21.56 15.40
CA ASP A 121 -24.07 -22.88 15.13
C ASP A 121 -23.37 -24.01 15.92
N ASP A 122 -22.09 -23.83 16.28
CA ASP A 122 -21.27 -24.78 17.07
C ASP A 122 -21.51 -24.68 18.60
N ALA A 123 -22.46 -23.84 19.05
CA ALA A 123 -22.75 -23.61 20.48
C ALA A 123 -23.20 -24.87 21.26
N LEU A 124 -23.52 -25.97 20.57
CA LEU A 124 -23.80 -27.28 21.17
C LEU A 124 -22.52 -28.02 21.62
N HIS A 125 -21.36 -27.68 21.04
CA HIS A 125 -20.03 -28.22 21.36
C HIS A 125 -19.02 -27.06 21.35
N PRO A 126 -18.96 -26.24 22.41
CA PRO A 126 -18.17 -25.03 22.41
C PRO A 126 -16.70 -25.34 22.11
N SER A 127 -16.29 -25.03 20.88
CA SER A 127 -14.89 -25.00 20.50
C SER A 127 -14.21 -23.91 21.33
N THR A 128 -13.05 -24.21 21.92
CA THR A 128 -12.25 -23.23 22.71
C THR A 128 -11.65 -22.11 21.85
N VAL A 129 -12.10 -22.00 20.59
CA VAL A 129 -11.44 -21.22 19.56
C VAL A 129 -12.16 -19.90 19.42
N ASP A 130 -11.44 -18.82 19.71
CA ASP A 130 -11.94 -17.45 19.64
C ASP A 130 -12.00 -16.99 18.18
N VAL A 131 -13.22 -16.82 17.64
CA VAL A 131 -13.46 -16.33 16.28
C VAL A 131 -12.75 -15.01 16.01
N ASN A 132 -12.63 -14.14 17.01
CA ASN A 132 -11.96 -12.87 16.83
C ASN A 132 -10.47 -13.06 16.56
N GLN A 133 -9.83 -14.10 17.11
CA GLN A 133 -8.44 -14.42 16.78
C GLN A 133 -8.28 -14.81 15.30
N PHE A 134 -9.21 -15.56 14.72
CA PHE A 134 -9.17 -15.86 13.29
C PHE A 134 -9.33 -14.64 12.42
N ILE A 135 -10.25 -13.73 12.78
CA ILE A 135 -10.47 -12.47 12.06
C ILE A 135 -9.19 -11.63 12.13
N LEU A 136 -8.55 -11.51 13.30
CA LEU A 136 -7.29 -10.80 13.46
C LEU A 136 -6.15 -11.43 12.64
N VAL A 137 -6.04 -12.75 12.61
CA VAL A 137 -5.04 -13.46 11.79
C VAL A 137 -5.29 -13.21 10.30
N GLN A 138 -6.55 -13.24 9.86
CA GLN A 138 -6.92 -12.93 8.48
C GLN A 138 -6.52 -11.50 8.10
N ASP A 139 -6.80 -10.51 8.97
CA ASP A 139 -6.43 -9.11 8.74
C ASP A 139 -4.91 -8.95 8.68
N ALA A 140 -4.17 -9.60 9.58
CA ALA A 140 -2.71 -9.61 9.56
C ALA A 140 -2.17 -10.21 8.25
N ILE A 141 -2.72 -11.32 7.77
CA ILE A 141 -2.32 -11.94 6.48
C ILE A 141 -2.56 -10.95 5.33
N ILE A 142 -3.72 -10.31 5.29
CA ILE A 142 -4.07 -9.32 4.26
C ILE A 142 -3.05 -8.18 4.27
N VAL A 143 -2.83 -7.56 5.44
CA VAL A 143 -1.90 -6.44 5.61
C VAL A 143 -0.48 -6.85 5.20
N HIS A 144 0.02 -7.98 5.69
CA HIS A 144 1.36 -8.45 5.35
C HIS A 144 1.52 -8.77 3.87
N ALA A 145 0.54 -9.42 3.25
CA ALA A 145 0.57 -9.74 1.83
C ALA A 145 0.62 -8.45 0.98
N LEU A 146 -0.21 -7.47 1.32
CA LEU A 146 -0.23 -6.16 0.66
C LEU A 146 1.10 -5.42 0.78
N LEU A 147 1.64 -5.31 2.00
CA LEU A 147 2.93 -4.66 2.25
C LEU A 147 4.06 -5.37 1.51
N ASN A 148 4.07 -6.70 1.50
CA ASN A 148 5.06 -7.49 0.76
C ASN A 148 5.02 -7.25 -0.75
N VAL A 149 3.83 -7.03 -1.30
CA VAL A 149 3.69 -6.74 -2.73
C VAL A 149 4.20 -5.34 -3.05
N ILE A 150 3.85 -4.34 -2.26
CA ILE A 150 4.30 -2.95 -2.49
C ILE A 150 5.80 -2.80 -2.25
N ALA A 151 6.38 -3.49 -1.27
CA ALA A 151 7.81 -3.43 -0.96
C ALA A 151 8.70 -3.89 -2.12
N ARG A 152 8.12 -4.59 -3.08
CA ARG A 152 8.78 -5.12 -4.27
C ARG A 152 8.48 -4.29 -5.54
N LEU A 153 7.67 -3.23 -5.42
CA LEU A 153 7.52 -2.22 -6.48
C LEU A 153 8.69 -1.24 -6.45
N ASP A 154 8.98 -0.62 -7.59
CA ASP A 154 9.94 0.49 -7.64
C ASP A 154 9.35 1.70 -6.88
N ALA A 155 10.20 2.57 -6.33
CA ALA A 155 9.76 3.65 -5.42
C ALA A 155 8.70 4.60 -6.03
N GLU A 156 8.80 4.87 -7.33
CA GLU A 156 7.85 5.71 -8.08
C GLU A 156 6.45 5.07 -8.15
N ASP A 157 6.39 3.75 -8.36
CA ASP A 157 5.15 2.99 -8.38
C ASP A 157 4.60 2.78 -6.96
N ALA A 158 5.46 2.59 -5.95
CA ALA A 158 5.05 2.27 -4.59
C ALA A 158 4.33 3.43 -3.88
N TYR A 159 4.81 4.67 -4.04
CA TYR A 159 4.33 5.82 -3.27
C TYR A 159 2.84 6.16 -3.46
N PRO A 160 2.30 6.20 -4.69
CA PRO A 160 0.86 6.38 -4.89
C PRO A 160 0.04 5.25 -4.27
N GLN A 161 0.52 4.00 -4.35
CA GLN A 161 -0.23 2.85 -3.86
C GLN A 161 -0.28 2.80 -2.34
N PHE A 162 0.79 3.19 -1.63
CA PHE A 162 0.77 3.30 -0.17
C PHE A 162 -0.39 4.16 0.34
N ARG A 163 -0.59 5.33 -0.26
CA ARG A 163 -1.69 6.22 0.12
C ARG A 163 -3.04 5.59 -0.15
N LEU A 164 -3.17 4.89 -1.27
CA LEU A 164 -4.41 4.18 -1.61
C LEU A 164 -4.71 3.06 -0.61
N LEU A 165 -3.71 2.25 -0.24
CA LEU A 165 -3.89 1.17 0.73
C LEU A 165 -4.28 1.68 2.11
N VAL A 166 -3.55 2.67 2.62
CA VAL A 166 -3.83 3.25 3.95
C VAL A 166 -5.25 3.83 4.00
N LYS A 167 -5.68 4.48 2.92
CA LYS A 167 -7.02 5.06 2.83
C LYS A 167 -8.15 4.02 2.72
N GLU A 168 -7.96 3.00 1.88
CA GLU A 168 -9.05 2.09 1.51
C GLU A 168 -9.13 0.84 2.42
N LEU A 169 -8.13 0.58 3.26
CA LEU A 169 -8.10 -0.58 4.16
C LEU A 169 -8.03 -0.17 5.64
N PRO A 170 -9.15 -0.30 6.38
CA PRO A 170 -9.20 0.04 7.80
C PRO A 170 -8.18 -0.73 8.66
N ALA A 171 -7.85 -1.98 8.31
CA ALA A 171 -6.86 -2.80 9.03
C ALA A 171 -5.43 -2.20 9.02
N MET A 172 -5.16 -1.19 8.18
CA MET A 172 -3.89 -0.47 8.22
C MET A 172 -3.76 0.37 9.49
N TYR A 173 -4.87 0.74 10.14
CA TYR A 173 -4.86 1.45 11.41
C TYR A 173 -4.13 0.66 12.51
N ASP A 174 -4.25 -0.66 12.51
CA ASP A 174 -3.64 -1.53 13.52
C ASP A 174 -2.09 -1.53 13.47
N LEU A 175 -1.50 -0.97 12.41
CA LEU A 175 -0.05 -0.79 12.30
C LEU A 175 0.49 0.44 13.05
N LEU A 176 -0.37 1.38 13.48
CA LEU A 176 0.07 2.61 14.12
C LEU A 176 0.91 2.38 15.38
N PRO A 177 0.54 1.47 16.30
CA PRO A 177 1.36 1.15 17.47
C PRO A 177 2.75 0.60 17.13
N SER A 178 2.91 0.00 15.94
CA SER A 178 4.18 -0.59 15.49
C SER A 178 5.07 0.38 14.72
N ILE A 179 4.66 1.64 14.50
CA ILE A 179 5.49 2.64 13.79
C ILE A 179 6.90 2.78 14.38
N PRO A 180 7.13 2.85 15.71
CA PRO A 180 8.48 2.93 16.28
C PRO A 180 9.36 1.74 15.87
N ASP A 181 8.83 0.52 15.96
CA ASP A 181 9.52 -0.71 15.58
C ASP A 181 9.80 -0.76 14.08
N LEU A 182 8.85 -0.30 13.26
CA LEU A 182 9.03 -0.17 11.82
C LEU A 182 10.21 0.76 11.52
N LEU A 183 10.28 1.92 12.16
CA LEU A 183 11.32 2.93 11.93
C LEU A 183 12.69 2.58 12.55
N SER A 184 12.78 1.54 13.38
CA SER A 184 14.04 1.07 13.98
C SER A 184 14.91 0.17 13.06
N ALA A 185 14.52 -0.01 11.79
CA ALA A 185 15.21 -0.92 10.85
C ALA A 185 16.65 -0.45 10.52
N ASN A 186 17.61 -1.39 10.52
CA ASN A 186 19.00 -1.11 10.14
C ASN A 186 19.28 -1.20 8.62
N ASP A 187 18.35 -1.73 7.83
CA ASP A 187 18.45 -1.83 6.36
C ASP A 187 17.84 -0.58 5.70
N LEU A 188 18.64 0.17 4.95
CA LEU A 188 18.26 1.45 4.32
C LEU A 188 17.10 1.31 3.31
N ALA A 189 17.06 0.23 2.53
CA ALA A 189 15.98 0.03 1.55
C ALA A 189 14.65 -0.26 2.25
N GLN A 190 14.69 -1.08 3.31
CA GLN A 190 13.53 -1.34 4.15
C GLN A 190 13.12 -0.11 4.95
N LEU A 191 14.08 0.66 5.45
CA LEU A 191 13.81 1.88 6.21
C LEU A 191 13.11 2.92 5.34
N SER A 192 13.52 3.07 4.06
CA SER A 192 12.87 3.99 3.13
C SER A 192 11.40 3.62 2.94
N PHE A 193 11.13 2.36 2.61
CA PHE A 193 9.78 1.81 2.49
C PHE A 193 8.94 2.09 3.75
N ARG A 194 9.49 1.82 4.93
CA ARG A 194 8.80 1.98 6.22
C ARG A 194 8.54 3.43 6.58
N CYS A 195 9.44 4.35 6.24
CA CYS A 195 9.21 5.79 6.43
C CYS A 195 8.06 6.31 5.54
N HIS A 196 7.96 5.82 4.30
CA HIS A 196 6.84 6.18 3.42
C HIS A 196 5.50 5.64 3.96
N LEU A 197 5.48 4.39 4.43
CA LEU A 197 4.31 3.80 5.07
C LEU A 197 3.90 4.56 6.34
N ALA A 198 4.85 4.84 7.23
CA ALA A 198 4.60 5.61 8.45
C ALA A 198 4.02 7.00 8.14
N SER A 199 4.59 7.70 7.16
CA SER A 199 4.06 9.00 6.74
C SER A 199 2.65 8.91 6.16
N ALA A 200 2.33 7.87 5.38
CA ALA A 200 0.98 7.66 4.88
C ALA A 200 -0.02 7.40 6.01
N LEU A 201 0.32 6.52 6.97
CA LEU A 201 -0.49 6.22 8.16
C LEU A 201 -0.74 7.47 9.01
N CYS A 202 0.31 8.22 9.31
CA CYS A 202 0.27 9.48 10.05
C CYS A 202 -0.66 10.54 9.43
N ARG A 203 -0.72 10.60 8.09
CA ARG A 203 -1.56 11.58 7.38
C ARG A 203 -3.02 11.19 7.35
N GLU A 204 -3.31 9.89 7.26
CA GLU A 204 -4.69 9.38 7.23
C GLU A 204 -5.30 9.33 8.63
N TYR A 205 -4.47 9.03 9.65
CA TYR A 205 -4.90 8.82 11.04
C TYR A 205 -4.17 9.78 12.01
N PRO A 206 -4.50 11.09 11.97
CA PRO A 206 -3.81 12.10 12.76
C PRO A 206 -3.99 11.93 14.29
N ASP A 207 -5.10 11.34 14.75
CA ASP A 207 -5.42 11.25 16.18
C ASP A 207 -4.58 10.22 16.97
N ALA A 208 -3.77 9.41 16.28
CA ALA A 208 -3.17 8.20 16.85
C ALA A 208 -1.63 8.22 16.86
N VAL A 209 -0.98 9.40 16.85
CA VAL A 209 0.48 9.51 16.86
C VAL A 209 0.99 10.46 17.94
N SER A 210 1.61 9.87 18.96
CA SER A 210 2.50 10.52 19.90
C SER A 210 3.62 9.52 20.20
N THR A 211 4.88 9.91 19.98
CA THR A 211 6.16 9.24 20.35
C THR A 211 6.96 8.34 19.38
N ALA A 212 6.66 8.24 18.08
CA ALA A 212 7.38 7.28 17.20
C ALA A 212 8.61 7.80 16.41
N VAL A 213 8.84 9.12 16.28
CA VAL A 213 9.83 9.66 15.30
C VAL A 213 11.14 10.18 15.94
N ALA A 214 11.27 10.14 17.27
CA ALA A 214 12.37 10.83 17.98
C ALA A 214 13.70 10.03 18.13
N GLN A 215 13.84 8.81 17.58
CA GLN A 215 14.96 7.91 17.94
C GLN A 215 15.92 7.49 16.82
N THR A 216 15.83 8.01 15.59
CA THR A 216 16.62 7.48 14.44
C THR A 216 17.81 8.34 13.97
N ALA A 217 18.34 9.26 14.77
CA ALA A 217 19.25 10.32 14.29
C ALA A 217 20.76 10.15 14.58
N ASP A 218 21.28 8.96 14.91
CA ASP A 218 22.69 8.83 15.36
C ASP A 218 23.61 7.89 14.57
N LYS A 219 23.14 7.21 13.50
CA LYS A 219 24.01 6.31 12.71
C LYS A 219 24.46 6.93 11.39
N PHE A 220 25.70 7.42 11.40
CA PHE A 220 26.64 7.73 10.32
C PHE A 220 26.13 7.82 8.87
N LEU A 221 26.36 9.00 8.28
CA LEU A 221 25.92 9.40 6.95
C LEU A 221 26.95 9.05 5.86
N SER A 222 26.66 8.00 5.11
CA SER A 222 27.33 7.64 3.85
C SER A 222 26.59 8.22 2.64
N THR A 223 27.15 8.12 1.43
CA THR A 223 26.51 8.56 0.17
C THR A 223 25.12 7.92 -0.05
N GLN A 224 24.92 6.69 0.43
CA GLN A 224 23.63 5.98 0.41
C GLN A 224 22.60 6.62 1.33
N VAL A 225 23.05 7.29 2.39
CA VAL A 225 22.18 8.00 3.34
C VAL A 225 21.61 9.26 2.67
N VAL A 226 22.35 9.95 1.80
CA VAL A 226 21.82 11.13 1.07
C VAL A 226 20.72 10.76 0.07
N GLU A 227 20.86 9.64 -0.65
CA GLU A 227 19.80 9.11 -1.53
C GLU A 227 18.57 8.68 -0.72
N PHE A 228 18.78 7.94 0.38
CA PHE A 228 17.73 7.55 1.33
C PHE A 228 16.97 8.77 1.88
N LEU A 229 17.70 9.81 2.29
CA LEU A 229 17.10 11.00 2.87
C LEU A 229 16.33 11.82 1.84
N THR A 230 16.78 11.87 0.59
CA THR A 230 16.03 12.52 -0.51
C THR A 230 14.71 11.80 -0.73
N ALA A 231 14.71 10.47 -0.70
CA ALA A 231 13.50 9.67 -0.84
C ALA A 231 12.53 9.88 0.35
N VAL A 232 13.03 9.96 1.57
CA VAL A 232 12.22 10.06 2.80
C VAL A 232 11.85 11.50 3.17
N LEU A 233 12.46 12.49 2.53
CA LEU A 233 12.24 13.92 2.79
C LEU A 233 10.76 14.36 2.70
N PRO A 234 9.99 13.97 1.66
CA PRO A 234 8.59 14.36 1.55
C PRO A 234 7.75 13.75 2.69
N ALA A 235 8.12 12.55 3.14
CA ALA A 235 7.47 11.85 4.23
C ALA A 235 7.75 12.52 5.59
N LEU A 236 9.01 12.86 5.88
CA LEU A 236 9.40 13.62 7.07
C LEU A 236 8.74 15.00 7.11
N GLY A 237 8.74 15.71 5.99
CA GLY A 237 8.06 17.00 5.86
C GLY A 237 6.57 16.91 6.12
N ALA A 238 5.91 15.87 5.58
CA ALA A 238 4.48 15.68 5.81
C ALA A 238 4.17 15.33 7.28
N MET A 239 5.00 14.53 7.94
CA MET A 239 4.85 14.22 9.38
C MET A 239 5.02 15.48 10.23
N ALA A 240 6.06 16.28 9.98
CA ALA A 240 6.32 17.51 10.74
C ALA A 240 5.29 18.63 10.48
N VAL A 241 4.61 18.61 9.32
CA VAL A 241 3.46 19.51 9.07
C VAL A 241 2.19 19.00 9.76
N ALA A 242 1.99 17.69 9.83
CA ALA A 242 0.84 17.10 10.49
C ALA A 242 0.91 17.24 12.02
N PHE A 243 2.13 17.23 12.60
CA PHE A 243 2.34 17.19 14.05
C PHE A 243 3.34 18.27 14.50
N CYS A 244 2.82 19.29 15.18
CA CYS A 244 3.63 20.43 15.63
C CYS A 244 4.61 20.04 16.75
N ASP A 245 4.23 19.10 17.60
CA ASP A 245 4.99 18.64 18.77
C ASP A 245 6.34 17.98 18.43
N ILE A 246 6.47 17.48 17.20
CA ILE A 246 7.70 16.84 16.68
C ILE A 246 8.38 17.68 15.60
N ALA A 247 7.82 18.86 15.29
CA ALA A 247 8.27 19.68 14.19
C ALA A 247 9.65 20.28 14.46
N GLU A 248 9.98 20.59 15.72
CA GLU A 248 11.28 21.11 16.12
C GLU A 248 12.40 20.07 15.92
N GLU A 249 12.19 18.82 16.36
CA GLU A 249 13.12 17.71 16.17
C GLU A 249 13.30 17.39 14.68
N CYS A 250 12.21 17.45 13.90
CA CYS A 250 12.28 17.28 12.45
C CYS A 250 13.10 18.40 11.80
N VAL A 251 12.93 19.66 12.21
CA VAL A 251 13.76 20.78 11.72
C VAL A 251 15.23 20.59 12.09
N GLN A 252 15.53 20.18 13.32
CA GLN A 252 16.91 19.93 13.75
C GLN A 252 17.57 18.80 12.91
N LEU A 253 16.83 17.73 12.63
CA LEU A 253 17.28 16.64 11.75
C LEU A 253 17.53 17.14 10.32
N LEU A 254 16.58 17.90 9.75
CA LEU A 254 16.69 18.48 8.41
C LEU A 254 17.85 19.48 8.29
N MET A 255 18.14 20.25 9.34
CA MET A 255 19.28 21.17 9.41
C MET A 255 20.62 20.43 9.49
N LYS A 256 20.72 19.37 10.32
CA LYS A 256 21.91 18.50 10.36
C LYS A 256 22.17 17.88 8.98
N LEU A 257 21.11 17.46 8.30
CA LEU A 257 21.15 16.97 6.93
C LEU A 257 21.76 17.97 5.95
N ARG A 258 21.27 19.20 6.01
CA ARG A 258 21.65 20.30 5.12
C ARG A 258 23.14 20.58 5.21
N VAL A 259 23.65 20.66 6.44
CA VAL A 259 25.07 20.90 6.71
C VAL A 259 25.92 19.81 6.06
N GLN A 260 25.50 18.55 6.14
CA GLN A 260 26.26 17.46 5.56
C GLN A 260 26.16 17.34 4.05
N ILE A 261 24.98 17.56 3.45
CA ILE A 261 24.84 17.60 2.00
C ILE A 261 25.75 18.70 1.46
N ASN A 262 25.72 19.90 2.07
CA ASN A 262 26.61 20.98 1.68
C ASN A 262 28.10 20.62 1.85
N HIS A 263 28.46 19.88 2.91
CA HIS A 263 29.84 19.44 3.13
C HIS A 263 30.32 18.43 2.07
N GLN A 264 29.52 17.42 1.73
CA GLN A 264 29.84 16.44 0.69
C GLN A 264 29.85 17.06 -0.73
N MET A 265 29.12 18.15 -0.93
CA MET A 265 29.00 18.85 -2.22
C MET A 265 30.17 19.81 -2.50
N THR A 266 30.96 20.18 -1.48
CA THR A 266 32.19 20.97 -1.71
C THR A 266 33.17 20.27 -2.67
N ASP A 267 33.06 18.94 -2.81
CA ASP A 267 33.87 18.12 -3.69
C ASP A 267 33.26 17.91 -5.10
N THR A 268 32.00 18.28 -5.35
CA THR A 268 31.33 18.08 -6.65
C THR A 268 30.47 19.30 -7.03
N LEU A 269 30.93 20.08 -8.01
CA LEU A 269 30.29 21.28 -8.58
C LEU A 269 28.96 21.00 -9.33
N ASN A 270 27.97 20.39 -8.68
CA ASN A 270 26.66 20.11 -9.30
C ASN A 270 25.51 20.75 -8.53
N ASN A 271 24.66 21.51 -9.23
CA ASN A 271 23.35 21.95 -8.75
C ASN A 271 22.43 20.72 -8.63
N ASN A 272 22.22 20.24 -7.41
CA ASN A 272 21.50 19.00 -7.17
C ASN A 272 20.06 19.29 -6.71
N THR A 273 19.08 18.73 -7.42
CA THR A 273 17.64 18.85 -7.13
C THR A 273 17.28 18.45 -5.71
N ALA A 274 18.06 17.56 -5.09
CA ALA A 274 17.91 17.15 -3.69
C ALA A 274 18.04 18.32 -2.69
N VAL A 275 18.95 19.27 -2.92
CA VAL A 275 19.13 20.45 -2.07
C VAL A 275 17.92 21.37 -2.16
N SER A 276 17.40 21.57 -3.38
CA SER A 276 16.18 22.36 -3.59
C SER A 276 14.95 21.73 -2.91
N GLN A 277 14.82 20.41 -2.98
CA GLN A 277 13.75 19.67 -2.30
C GLN A 277 13.88 19.76 -0.77
N LEU A 278 15.11 19.70 -0.25
CA LEU A 278 15.43 19.90 1.18
C LEU A 278 14.97 21.27 1.67
N GLU A 279 15.40 22.33 1.00
CA GLU A 279 15.03 23.71 1.33
C GLU A 279 13.50 23.91 1.28
N GLY A 280 12.84 23.39 0.24
CA GLY A 280 11.38 23.47 0.12
C GLY A 280 10.63 22.67 1.19
N THR A 281 11.25 21.64 1.77
CA THR A 281 10.65 20.88 2.87
C THR A 281 10.86 21.59 4.21
N VAL A 282 12.07 22.06 4.48
CA VAL A 282 12.40 22.89 5.65
C VAL A 282 11.45 24.09 5.74
N GLN A 283 11.26 24.82 4.64
CA GLN A 283 10.37 25.99 4.61
C GLN A 283 8.92 25.63 4.95
N ARG A 284 8.41 24.49 4.47
CA ARG A 284 7.05 24.02 4.79
C ARG A 284 6.88 23.68 6.26
N VAL A 285 7.86 23.00 6.85
CA VAL A 285 7.83 22.65 8.28
C VAL A 285 7.92 23.91 9.14
N PHE A 286 8.84 24.83 8.83
CA PHE A 286 8.94 26.11 9.53
C PHE A 286 7.65 26.94 9.44
N ALA A 287 7.03 27.01 8.26
CA ALA A 287 5.78 27.72 8.08
C ALA A 287 4.65 27.13 8.94
N GLN A 288 4.64 25.82 9.15
CA GLN A 288 3.67 25.18 10.04
C GLN A 288 3.94 25.50 11.51
N ILE A 289 5.20 25.43 11.97
CA ILE A 289 5.59 25.80 13.34
C ILE A 289 5.15 27.24 13.65
N VAL A 290 5.40 28.17 12.73
CA VAL A 290 5.01 29.57 12.91
C VAL A 290 3.48 29.69 13.02
N ARG A 291 2.71 28.96 12.21
CA ARG A 291 1.24 28.96 12.28
C ARG A 291 0.74 28.41 13.62
N SER A 292 1.28 27.28 14.09
CA SER A 292 0.85 26.67 15.36
C SER A 292 1.20 27.54 16.57
N THR A 293 2.32 28.28 16.53
CA THR A 293 2.69 29.23 17.59
C THR A 293 1.83 30.50 17.61
N HIS A 294 1.11 30.82 16.54
CA HIS A 294 0.20 31.96 16.48
C HIS A 294 -1.26 31.62 16.86
N GLU A 295 -1.61 30.33 16.85
CA GLU A 295 -2.95 29.83 17.23
C GLU A 295 -3.03 29.35 18.69
N SER A 296 -1.91 29.42 19.44
CA SER A 296 -1.82 29.17 20.89
C SER A 296 -1.80 30.48 21.69
#